data_AF-A0AAW2ENN1-F1
#
_entry.id   AF-A0AAW2ENN1-F1
#
_cell.length_a   1.000
_cell.length_b   1.000
_cell.length_c   1.000
_cell.angle_alpha   90.00
_cell.angle_beta   90.00
_cell.angle_gamma   90.00
#
_symmetry.space_group_name_H-M   'P 1'
#
loop_
_entity.id
_entity.type
_entity.pdbx_description
1 polymer ?
#
loop_
_entity_poly.entity_id
_entity_poly.type
_entity_poly.pdbx_seq_one_letter_code
_entity_poly.pdbx_strand_id
1 'polypeptide(L)'
;MRILMREHFNRWYRLAPYYISILLIEIPFQAACAASYLVVSYWLTGQPIETNRIIFFMVVSIAASLTAQAWGFFIGVTTPIKIAVFIGPIIAVLFSIFGFCIRYFDTPHLFRWMFHISYFRAGFHSLLYTVYGFDRMDLLCDEFYCHYKKPSKFLNEMEINDVNVVNNLVLILGIGVLMHLLTASALWCKLNRR
;
A
#
# COMPACT_ATOMS: atom_id res chain seq x y z
N MET A 1 -20.71 15.66 1.03
CA MET A 1 -21.24 15.47 2.40
C MET A 1 -22.64 16.05 2.65
N ARG A 2 -23.05 17.19 2.05
CA ARG A 2 -24.40 17.75 2.26
C ARG A 2 -25.56 16.80 1.85
N ILE A 3 -25.39 16.06 0.76
CA ILE A 3 -26.39 15.10 0.25
C ILE A 3 -26.57 13.94 1.25
N LEU A 4 -25.48 13.27 1.64
CA LEU A 4 -25.48 12.20 2.64
C LEU A 4 -26.20 12.61 3.93
N MET A 5 -25.88 13.78 4.48
CA MET A 5 -26.51 14.24 5.72
C MET A 5 -28.03 14.36 5.54
N ARG A 6 -28.49 14.97 4.44
CA ARG A 6 -29.91 15.14 4.16
C ARG A 6 -30.64 13.79 4.08
N GLU A 7 -30.07 12.83 3.36
CA GLU A 7 -30.69 11.51 3.16
C GLU A 7 -30.69 10.68 4.44
N HIS A 8 -29.64 10.79 5.27
CA HIS A 8 -29.59 10.11 6.56
C HIS A 8 -30.56 10.69 7.58
N PHE A 9 -30.64 12.02 7.71
CA PHE A 9 -31.61 12.66 8.62
C PHE A 9 -33.07 12.39 8.20
N ASN A 10 -33.32 12.26 6.89
CA ASN A 10 -34.62 11.83 6.37
C ASN A 10 -34.86 10.31 6.48
N ARG A 11 -33.93 9.58 7.12
CA ARG A 11 -33.97 8.12 7.36
C ARG A 11 -34.17 7.27 6.10
N TRP A 12 -33.67 7.73 4.95
CA TRP A 12 -33.74 6.95 3.71
C TRP A 12 -32.84 5.72 3.74
N TYR A 13 -31.71 5.79 4.45
CA TYR A 13 -30.84 4.64 4.71
C TYR A 13 -29.94 4.85 5.95
N ARG A 14 -29.47 3.73 6.52
CA ARG A 14 -28.47 3.71 7.60
C ARG A 14 -27.06 3.99 7.05
N LEU A 15 -26.14 4.44 7.90
CA LEU A 15 -24.77 4.75 7.49
C LEU A 15 -24.00 3.52 6.96
N ALA A 16 -24.20 2.36 7.59
CA ALA A 16 -23.51 1.12 7.24
C ALA A 16 -23.78 0.64 5.79
N PRO A 17 -25.05 0.49 5.32
CA PRO A 17 -25.30 0.09 3.95
C PRO A 17 -24.79 1.09 2.92
N TYR A 18 -24.83 2.40 3.21
CA TYR A 18 -24.23 3.41 2.33
C TYR A 18 -22.73 3.19 2.15
N TYR A 19 -22.01 3.03 3.27
CA TYR A 19 -20.56 2.87 3.24
C TYR A 19 -20.14 1.54 2.59
N ILE A 20 -20.86 0.45 2.86
CA ILE A 20 -20.61 -0.86 2.24
C ILE A 20 -20.85 -0.79 0.72
N SER A 21 -21.91 -0.12 0.26
CA SER A 21 -22.17 0.05 -1.16
C SER A 21 -21.05 0.81 -1.88
N ILE A 22 -20.46 1.81 -1.23
CA ILE A 22 -19.27 2.50 -1.78
C ILE A 22 -18.11 1.54 -1.89
N LEU A 23 -17.78 0.79 -0.84
CA LEU A 23 -16.66 -0.15 -0.86
C LEU A 23 -16.84 -1.24 -1.92
N LEU A 24 -18.05 -1.75 -2.12
CA LEU A 24 -18.35 -2.77 -3.11
C LEU A 24 -18.07 -2.32 -4.55
N ILE A 25 -18.17 -1.02 -4.84
CA ILE A 25 -17.90 -0.46 -6.17
C ILE A 25 -16.44 -0.06 -6.29
N GLU A 26 -15.92 0.63 -5.28
CA GLU A 26 -14.59 1.23 -5.29
C GLU A 26 -13.46 0.18 -5.26
N ILE A 27 -13.60 -0.89 -4.48
CA ILE A 27 -12.58 -1.94 -4.36
C ILE A 27 -12.33 -2.66 -5.71
N PRO A 28 -13.34 -3.25 -6.39
CA PRO A 28 -13.09 -3.93 -7.66
C PRO A 28 -12.63 -2.98 -8.76
N PHE A 29 -13.14 -1.74 -8.76
CA PHE A 29 -12.70 -0.72 -9.72
C PHE A 29 -11.22 -0.38 -9.55
N GLN A 30 -10.80 -0.06 -8.32
CA GLN A 30 -9.39 0.25 -8.02
C GLN A 30 -8.48 -0.96 -8.27
N ALA A 31 -8.92 -2.17 -7.93
CA ALA A 31 -8.17 -3.40 -8.19
C ALA A 31 -7.99 -3.64 -9.71
N ALA A 32 -9.01 -3.41 -10.52
CA ALA A 32 -8.93 -3.53 -11.97
C ALA A 32 -7.98 -2.49 -12.59
N CYS A 33 -8.03 -1.24 -12.14
CA CYS A 33 -7.11 -0.18 -12.57
C CYS A 33 -5.65 -0.49 -12.17
N ALA A 34 -5.43 -0.98 -10.95
CA ALA A 34 -4.10 -1.38 -10.51
C ALA A 34 -3.59 -2.58 -11.31
N ALA A 35 -4.43 -3.60 -11.52
CA ALA A 35 -4.06 -4.79 -12.28
C ALA A 35 -3.68 -4.47 -13.73
N SER A 36 -4.44 -3.60 -14.41
CA SER A 36 -4.15 -3.22 -15.80
C SER A 36 -2.80 -2.51 -15.93
N TYR A 37 -2.48 -1.60 -15.01
CA TYR A 37 -1.18 -0.95 -14.94
C TYR A 37 -0.04 -1.94 -14.69
N LEU A 38 -0.22 -2.84 -13.72
CA LEU A 38 0.82 -3.79 -13.31
C LEU A 38 1.13 -4.81 -14.40
N VAL A 39 0.14 -5.31 -15.12
CA VAL A 39 0.34 -6.25 -16.25
C VAL A 39 1.23 -5.62 -17.32
N VAL A 40 0.93 -4.37 -17.70
CA VAL A 40 1.72 -3.64 -18.71
C VAL A 40 3.13 -3.35 -18.19
N SER A 41 3.25 -2.89 -16.93
CA SER A 41 4.54 -2.58 -16.32
C SER A 41 5.44 -3.82 -16.20
N TYR A 42 4.89 -4.95 -15.77
CA TYR A 42 5.63 -6.21 -15.63
C TYR A 42 6.16 -6.70 -16.99
N TRP A 43 5.36 -6.57 -18.05
CA TRP A 43 5.76 -6.93 -19.40
C TRP A 43 6.86 -6.03 -19.94
N LEU A 44 6.70 -4.70 -19.82
CA LEU A 44 7.68 -3.73 -20.32
C LEU A 44 9.02 -3.79 -19.59
N THR A 45 9.03 -4.20 -18.32
CA THR A 45 10.25 -4.29 -17.51
C THR A 45 10.98 -5.63 -17.65
N GLY A 46 10.46 -6.58 -18.44
CA GLY A 46 11.14 -7.85 -18.72
C GLY A 46 11.40 -8.71 -17.48
N GLN A 47 10.50 -8.65 -16.48
CA GLN A 47 10.63 -9.40 -15.23
C GLN A 47 10.41 -10.92 -15.44
N PRO A 48 10.96 -11.79 -14.58
CA PRO A 48 10.98 -13.24 -14.82
C PRO A 48 9.58 -13.83 -14.84
N ILE A 49 9.24 -14.57 -15.90
CA ILE A 49 7.89 -15.10 -16.13
C ILE A 49 7.65 -16.37 -15.30
N GLU A 50 7.63 -16.22 -13.98
CA GLU A 50 7.29 -17.27 -13.03
C GLU A 50 5.93 -16.96 -12.39
N THR A 51 4.97 -17.87 -12.52
CA THR A 51 3.58 -17.67 -12.07
C THR A 51 3.50 -17.26 -10.60
N ASN A 52 4.27 -17.90 -9.73
CA ASN A 52 4.28 -17.58 -8.30
C ASN A 52 4.74 -16.15 -8.03
N ARG A 53 5.82 -15.70 -8.68
CA ARG A 53 6.36 -14.34 -8.53
C ARG A 53 5.38 -13.30 -9.02
N ILE A 54 4.77 -13.53 -10.18
CA ILE A 54 3.77 -12.63 -10.76
C ILE A 54 2.58 -12.48 -9.81
N ILE A 55 2.04 -13.60 -9.30
CA ILE A 55 0.88 -13.57 -8.40
C ILE A 55 1.19 -12.77 -7.13
N PHE A 56 2.32 -13.05 -6.46
CA PHE A 56 2.66 -12.30 -5.24
C PHE A 56 2.91 -10.81 -5.53
N PHE A 57 3.60 -10.48 -6.62
CA PHE A 57 3.84 -9.10 -7.04
C PHE A 57 2.52 -8.35 -7.29
N MET A 58 1.58 -8.98 -8.01
CA MET A 58 0.27 -8.43 -8.32
C MET A 58 -0.56 -8.24 -7.04
N VAL A 59 -0.67 -9.27 -6.19
CA VAL A 59 -1.48 -9.22 -4.96
C VAL A 59 -0.97 -8.16 -3.99
N VAL A 60 0.34 -8.09 -3.74
CA VAL A 60 0.93 -7.09 -2.84
C VAL A 60 0.71 -5.68 -3.38
N SER A 61 0.91 -5.46 -4.68
CA SER A 61 0.72 -4.15 -5.32
C SER A 61 -0.74 -3.69 -5.26
N ILE A 62 -1.69 -4.60 -5.55
CA ILE A 62 -3.13 -4.31 -5.46
C ILE A 62 -3.53 -4.00 -4.01
N ALA A 63 -3.04 -4.78 -3.04
CA ALA A 63 -3.31 -4.54 -1.62
C ALA A 63 -2.76 -3.17 -1.15
N ALA A 64 -1.54 -2.80 -1.58
CA ALA A 64 -0.95 -1.50 -1.28
C ALA A 64 -1.75 -0.34 -1.91
N SER A 65 -2.22 -0.50 -3.15
CA SER A 65 -3.11 0.42 -3.86
C SER A 65 -4.42 0.65 -3.10
N LEU A 66 -5.10 -0.43 -2.70
CA LEU A 66 -6.35 -0.36 -1.93
C LEU A 66 -6.13 0.31 -0.57
N THR A 67 -5.01 0.03 0.09
CA THR A 67 -4.64 0.66 1.36
C THR A 67 -4.43 2.17 1.21
N ALA A 68 -3.79 2.60 0.12
CA ALA A 68 -3.63 4.02 -0.20
C ALA A 68 -4.99 4.71 -0.45
N GLN A 69 -5.93 4.03 -1.13
CA GLN A 69 -7.29 4.52 -1.30
C GLN A 69 -8.03 4.67 0.03
N ALA A 70 -7.86 3.72 0.97
CA ALA A 70 -8.45 3.79 2.31
C ALA A 70 -7.96 5.02 3.10
N TRP A 71 -6.67 5.34 3.02
CA TRP A 71 -6.11 6.58 3.56
C TRP A 71 -6.75 7.83 2.92
N GLY A 72 -6.96 7.80 1.60
CA GLY A 72 -7.65 8.87 0.87
C GLY A 72 -9.06 9.11 1.39
N PHE A 73 -9.84 8.05 1.62
CA PHE A 73 -11.17 8.16 2.23
C PHE A 73 -11.09 8.76 3.64
N PHE A 74 -10.12 8.38 4.45
CA PHE A 74 -9.98 8.86 5.82
C PHE A 74 -9.71 10.37 5.86
N ILE A 75 -8.73 10.82 5.07
CA ILE A 75 -8.34 12.23 4.97
C ILE A 75 -9.50 13.05 4.39
N GLY A 76 -10.19 12.51 3.37
CA GLY A 76 -11.33 13.16 2.73
C GLY A 76 -12.54 13.33 3.65
N VAL A 77 -12.78 12.40 4.58
CA VAL A 77 -13.85 12.51 5.56
C VAL A 77 -13.47 13.46 6.69
N THR A 78 -12.21 13.47 7.13
CA THR A 78 -11.78 14.28 8.29
C THR A 78 -11.62 15.76 7.96
N THR A 79 -10.99 16.08 6.82
CA THR A 79 -10.57 17.45 6.45
C THR A 79 -11.39 18.04 5.29
N PRO A 80 -11.42 19.37 5.11
CA PRO A 80 -11.99 19.97 3.90
C PRO A 80 -11.13 19.66 2.67
N ILE A 81 -11.77 19.52 1.50
CA ILE A 81 -11.14 19.09 0.24
C ILE A 81 -9.86 19.87 -0.08
N LYS A 82 -9.88 21.20 0.11
CA LYS A 82 -8.72 22.07 -0.14
C LYS A 82 -7.48 21.66 0.66
N ILE A 83 -7.65 21.22 1.91
CA ILE A 83 -6.56 20.81 2.79
C ILE A 83 -6.20 19.34 2.53
N ALA A 84 -7.21 18.49 2.29
CA ALA A 84 -7.04 17.07 2.01
C ALA A 84 -6.04 16.79 0.87
N VAL A 85 -6.12 17.59 -0.20
CA VAL A 85 -5.25 17.46 -1.39
C VAL A 85 -3.77 17.72 -1.06
N PHE A 86 -3.46 18.56 -0.07
CA PHE A 86 -2.07 18.79 0.36
C PHE A 86 -1.60 17.76 1.39
N ILE A 87 -2.47 17.37 2.32
CA ILE A 87 -2.12 16.41 3.39
C ILE A 87 -1.80 15.03 2.83
N GLY A 88 -2.55 14.56 1.82
CA GLY A 88 -2.36 13.23 1.23
C GLY A 88 -0.90 12.98 0.76
N PRO A 89 -0.36 13.80 -0.15
CA PRO A 89 1.02 13.67 -0.60
C PRO A 89 2.07 13.80 0.51
N ILE A 90 1.86 14.71 1.48
CA ILE A 90 2.79 14.89 2.61
C ILE A 90 2.88 13.61 3.44
N ILE A 91 1.74 12.99 3.76
CA ILE A 91 1.70 11.73 4.50
C ILE A 91 2.34 10.60 3.69
N ALA A 92 2.07 10.52 2.39
CA ALA A 92 2.67 9.51 1.51
C ALA A 92 4.20 9.63 1.46
N VAL A 93 4.73 10.85 1.33
CA VAL A 93 6.18 11.11 1.36
C VAL A 93 6.76 10.73 2.73
N LEU A 94 6.10 11.12 3.83
CA LEU A 94 6.55 10.78 5.18
C LEU A 94 6.70 9.26 5.36
N PHE A 95 5.71 8.47 4.92
CA PHE A 95 5.77 7.01 5.03
C PHE A 95 6.75 6.36 4.05
N SER A 96 6.98 6.96 2.88
CA SER A 96 7.94 6.48 1.88
C SER A 96 9.38 6.56 2.39
N ILE A 97 9.74 7.63 3.11
CA ILE A 97 11.10 7.84 3.66
C ILE A 97 11.54 6.62 4.50
N PHE A 98 10.63 6.08 5.30
CA PHE A 98 10.88 4.90 6.12
C PHE A 98 10.70 3.63 5.30
N GLY A 99 11.80 3.05 4.81
CA GLY A 99 11.82 1.78 4.08
C GLY A 99 12.26 1.88 2.62
N PHE A 100 11.98 2.99 1.93
CA PHE A 100 12.47 3.22 0.57
C PHE A 100 13.77 4.04 0.56
N CYS A 101 13.81 5.16 1.30
CA CYS A 101 14.96 6.09 1.28
C CYS A 101 16.04 5.77 2.31
N ILE A 102 15.66 5.23 3.47
CA ILE A 102 16.57 5.05 4.62
C ILE A 102 16.54 3.59 5.07
N ARG A 103 17.73 3.02 5.32
CA ARG A 103 17.92 1.67 5.87
C ARG A 103 17.53 1.62 7.35
N TYR A 104 17.27 0.44 7.88
CA TYR A 104 16.85 0.31 9.29
C TYR A 104 17.98 0.73 10.25
N PHE A 105 19.22 0.37 9.94
CA PHE A 105 20.39 0.71 10.74
C PHE A 105 20.61 2.23 10.89
N ASP A 106 20.45 2.96 9.78
CA ASP A 106 20.64 4.41 9.74
C ASP A 106 19.47 5.19 10.35
N THR A 107 18.35 4.51 10.64
CA THR A 107 17.18 5.15 11.22
C THR A 107 17.41 5.42 12.71
N PRO A 108 17.32 6.70 13.16
CA PRO A 108 17.46 7.06 14.57
C PRO A 108 16.43 6.33 15.43
N HIS A 109 16.83 5.94 16.64
CA HIS A 109 16.04 5.06 17.52
C HIS A 109 14.61 5.56 17.77
N LEU A 110 14.42 6.88 17.89
CA LEU A 110 13.11 7.51 18.10
C LEU A 110 12.11 7.27 16.97
N PHE A 111 12.58 7.06 15.74
CA PHE A 111 11.71 6.91 14.55
C PHE A 111 11.59 5.46 14.07
N ARG A 112 12.26 4.49 14.72
CA ARG A 112 12.22 3.07 14.31
C ARG A 112 10.81 2.46 14.35
N TRP A 113 9.95 2.88 15.27
CA TRP A 113 8.55 2.44 15.31
C TRP A 113 7.78 2.74 14.00
N MET A 114 8.04 3.90 13.39
CA MET A 114 7.43 4.30 12.12
C MET A 114 7.84 3.35 10.98
N PHE A 115 9.08 2.87 11.02
CA PHE A 115 9.60 1.88 10.08
C PHE A 115 8.83 0.56 10.16
N HIS A 116 8.31 0.16 11.32
CA HIS A 116 7.52 -1.08 11.47
C HIS A 116 6.04 -0.92 11.07
N ILE A 117 5.49 0.28 11.21
CA ILE A 117 4.07 0.56 10.91
C ILE A 117 3.87 0.94 9.43
N SER A 118 4.88 1.45 8.74
CA SER A 118 4.76 1.91 7.35
C SER A 118 4.35 0.80 6.39
N TYR A 119 3.15 0.91 5.81
CA TYR A 119 2.70 0.00 4.75
C TYR A 119 3.48 0.22 3.44
N PHE A 120 4.06 1.41 3.22
CA PHE A 120 4.97 1.66 2.10
C PHE A 120 6.23 0.79 2.20
N ARG A 121 6.82 0.69 3.40
CA ARG A 121 7.95 -0.21 3.65
C ARG A 121 7.57 -1.66 3.38
N ALA A 122 6.46 -2.11 3.96
CA ALA A 122 6.00 -3.48 3.82
C ALA A 122 5.70 -3.84 2.36
N GLY A 123 5.08 -2.91 1.61
CA GLY A 123 4.85 -3.06 0.18
C GLY A 123 6.17 -3.15 -0.60
N PHE A 124 7.05 -2.17 -0.45
CA PHE A 124 8.31 -2.11 -1.18
C PHE A 124 9.23 -3.31 -0.93
N HIS A 125 9.44 -3.69 0.34
CA HIS A 125 10.25 -4.86 0.70
C HIS A 125 9.67 -6.14 0.11
N SER A 126 8.34 -6.29 0.14
CA SER A 126 7.68 -7.46 -0.43
C SER A 126 7.82 -7.49 -1.95
N LEU A 127 7.68 -6.35 -2.65
CA LEU A 127 7.86 -6.28 -4.09
C LEU A 127 9.30 -6.64 -4.49
N LEU A 128 10.30 -6.03 -3.85
CA LEU A 128 11.70 -6.37 -4.10
C LEU A 128 12.00 -7.84 -3.83
N TYR A 129 11.51 -8.38 -2.71
CA TYR A 129 11.70 -9.79 -2.37
C TYR A 129 11.03 -10.72 -3.39
N THR A 130 9.83 -10.40 -3.89
CA THR A 130 9.17 -11.24 -4.91
C THR A 130 9.90 -11.26 -6.25
N VAL A 131 10.55 -10.14 -6.62
CA VAL A 131 11.28 -10.00 -7.88
C VAL A 131 12.67 -10.60 -7.81
N TYR A 132 13.41 -10.34 -6.73
CA TYR A 132 14.82 -10.73 -6.60
C TYR A 132 15.06 -11.94 -5.70
N GLY A 133 14.10 -12.28 -4.83
CA GLY A 133 14.19 -13.42 -3.90
C GLY A 133 13.83 -14.75 -4.55
N PHE A 134 13.28 -15.68 -3.75
CA PHE A 134 12.90 -17.04 -4.21
C PHE A 134 14.00 -17.76 -5.01
N ASP A 135 15.26 -17.65 -4.58
CA ASP A 135 16.43 -18.27 -5.21
C ASP A 135 16.52 -18.03 -6.73
N ARG A 136 16.36 -16.77 -7.15
CA ARG A 136 16.45 -16.36 -8.55
C ARG A 136 17.85 -16.64 -9.12
N MET A 137 17.89 -17.13 -10.37
CA MET A 137 19.14 -17.30 -11.11
C MET A 137 19.90 -15.98 -11.28
N ASP A 138 21.20 -16.10 -11.52
CA ASP A 138 22.10 -14.97 -11.74
C ASP A 138 21.57 -14.02 -12.83
N LEU A 139 21.68 -12.72 -12.56
CA LEU A 139 21.30 -11.68 -13.51
C LEU A 139 22.31 -11.63 -14.67
N LEU A 140 21.81 -11.26 -15.86
CA LEU A 140 22.65 -11.12 -17.04
C LEU A 140 23.62 -9.95 -16.83
N CYS A 141 24.91 -10.21 -16.97
CA CYS A 141 25.96 -9.21 -16.78
C CYS A 141 27.12 -9.52 -17.73
N ASP A 142 27.42 -8.57 -18.63
CA ASP A 142 28.41 -8.74 -19.70
C ASP A 142 29.83 -8.34 -19.27
N GLU A 143 29.98 -7.68 -18.12
CA GLU A 143 31.28 -7.26 -17.59
C GLU A 143 32.00 -8.35 -16.79
N PHE A 144 33.34 -8.30 -16.77
CA PHE A 144 34.18 -9.27 -16.05
C PHE A 144 33.95 -9.27 -14.53
N TYR A 145 33.64 -8.10 -13.94
CA TYR A 145 33.30 -7.97 -12.54
C TYR A 145 31.93 -7.32 -12.36
N CYS A 146 31.01 -8.07 -11.75
CA CYS A 146 29.64 -7.63 -11.55
C CYS A 146 29.21 -7.89 -10.10
N HIS A 147 29.19 -6.82 -9.28
CA HIS A 147 28.93 -6.94 -7.84
C HIS A 147 27.55 -7.53 -7.54
N TYR A 148 26.54 -7.16 -8.33
CA TYR A 148 25.14 -7.56 -8.16
C TYR A 148 24.69 -8.69 -9.09
N LYS A 149 25.64 -9.47 -9.65
CA LYS A 149 25.29 -10.65 -10.46
C LYS A 149 24.38 -11.61 -9.70
N LYS A 150 24.63 -11.78 -8.40
CA LYS A 150 23.78 -12.54 -7.48
C LYS A 150 22.75 -11.63 -6.81
N PRO A 151 21.44 -11.83 -7.02
CA PRO A 151 20.38 -11.06 -6.38
C PRO A 151 20.44 -11.09 -4.84
N SER A 152 20.91 -12.19 -4.25
CA SER A 152 21.06 -12.34 -2.80
C SER A 152 22.03 -11.33 -2.18
N LYS A 153 23.07 -10.89 -2.90
CA LYS A 153 23.95 -9.81 -2.42
C LYS A 153 23.21 -8.49 -2.31
N PHE A 154 22.41 -8.15 -3.32
CA PHE A 154 21.59 -6.94 -3.32
C PHE A 154 20.56 -6.97 -2.18
N LEU A 155 19.87 -8.10 -1.99
CA LEU A 155 18.89 -8.26 -0.91
C LEU A 155 19.52 -8.18 0.49
N ASN A 156 20.74 -8.70 0.67
CA ASN A 156 21.47 -8.59 1.92
C ASN A 156 21.88 -7.14 2.23
N GLU A 157 22.35 -6.40 1.23
CA GLU A 157 22.75 -5.01 1.42
C GLU A 157 21.55 -4.09 1.72
N MET A 158 20.39 -4.42 1.15
CA MET A 158 19.14 -3.72 1.42
C MET A 158 18.43 -4.20 2.70
N GLU A 159 18.95 -5.21 3.40
CA GLU A 159 18.33 -5.82 4.60
C GLU A 159 16.93 -6.43 4.34
N ILE A 160 16.71 -7.01 3.14
CA ILE A 160 15.42 -7.56 2.69
C ILE A 160 15.45 -9.11 2.61
N ASN A 161 16.57 -9.75 2.93
CA ASN A 161 16.76 -11.19 2.69
C ASN A 161 15.81 -12.11 3.50
N ASP A 162 15.43 -11.71 4.72
CA ASP A 162 14.58 -12.52 5.62
C ASP A 162 13.13 -12.02 5.69
N VAL A 163 12.64 -11.38 4.62
CA VAL A 163 11.30 -10.78 4.61
C VAL A 163 10.22 -11.79 4.26
N ASN A 164 9.30 -12.02 5.21
CA ASN A 164 8.09 -12.80 4.96
C ASN A 164 7.02 -11.97 4.25
N VAL A 165 6.83 -12.22 2.96
CA VAL A 165 5.85 -11.54 2.10
C VAL A 165 4.43 -11.66 2.65
N VAL A 166 4.05 -12.82 3.18
CA VAL A 166 2.71 -13.06 3.74
C VAL A 166 2.44 -12.19 4.97
N ASN A 167 3.41 -12.08 5.89
CA ASN A 167 3.25 -11.24 7.09
C ASN A 167 3.11 -9.76 6.73
N ASN A 168 3.90 -9.29 5.76
CA ASN A 168 3.77 -7.93 5.24
C ASN A 168 2.42 -7.71 4.56
N LEU A 169 1.92 -8.67 3.80
CA LEU A 169 0.60 -8.60 3.17
C LEU A 169 -0.51 -8.49 4.22
N VAL A 170 -0.44 -9.29 5.29
CA VAL A 170 -1.38 -9.20 6.43
C VAL A 170 -1.31 -7.82 7.09
N LEU A 171 -0.11 -7.27 7.26
CA LEU A 171 0.07 -5.92 7.82
C LEU A 171 -0.56 -4.85 6.91
N ILE A 172 -0.34 -4.90 5.59
CA ILE A 172 -0.91 -3.97 4.62
C ILE A 172 -2.44 -4.03 4.67
N LEU A 173 -3.02 -5.23 4.57
CA LEU A 173 -4.47 -5.43 4.64
C LEU A 173 -5.03 -4.98 6.00
N GLY A 174 -4.33 -5.27 7.09
CA GLY A 174 -4.70 -4.84 8.45
C GLY A 174 -4.78 -3.32 8.56
N ILE A 175 -3.80 -2.59 8.01
CA ILE A 175 -3.82 -1.12 7.97
C ILE A 175 -4.97 -0.61 7.08
N GLY A 176 -5.20 -1.23 5.92
CA GLY A 176 -6.33 -0.88 5.05
C GLY A 176 -7.69 -1.01 5.75
N VAL A 177 -7.93 -2.14 6.41
CA VAL A 177 -9.16 -2.38 7.19
C VAL A 177 -9.27 -1.40 8.35
N LEU A 178 -8.18 -1.15 9.08
CA LEU A 178 -8.14 -0.16 10.16
C LEU A 178 -8.53 1.24 9.66
N MET A 179 -7.99 1.66 8.52
CA MET A 179 -8.34 2.96 7.92
C MET A 179 -9.81 3.02 7.53
N HIS A 180 -10.37 1.96 6.94
CA HIS A 180 -11.81 1.91 6.65
C HIS A 180 -12.66 2.01 7.91
N LEU A 181 -12.31 1.30 9.00
CA LEU A 181 -12.99 1.42 10.29
C LEU A 181 -12.90 2.85 10.87
N LEU A 182 -11.74 3.49 10.76
CA LEU A 182 -11.55 4.88 11.17
C LEU A 182 -12.37 5.85 10.32
N THR A 183 -12.51 5.60 9.01
CA THR A 183 -13.38 6.43 8.17
C THR A 183 -14.85 6.29 8.57
N ALA A 184 -15.31 5.07 8.84
CA ALA A 184 -16.68 4.79 9.23
C ALA A 184 -17.01 5.42 10.59
N SER A 185 -16.08 5.34 11.55
CA SER A 185 -16.24 5.98 12.86
C SER A 185 -16.20 7.51 12.76
N ALA A 186 -15.31 8.08 11.95
CA ALA A 186 -15.28 9.53 11.70
C ALA A 186 -16.58 10.03 11.05
N LEU A 187 -17.12 9.27 10.10
CA LEU A 187 -18.38 9.54 9.44
C LEU A 187 -19.55 9.48 10.44
N TRP A 188 -19.57 8.46 11.30
CA TRP A 188 -20.56 8.30 12.37
C TRP A 188 -20.52 9.46 13.37
N CYS A 189 -19.34 9.81 13.87
CA CYS A 189 -19.15 10.93 14.78
C CYS A 189 -19.62 12.26 14.18
N LYS A 190 -19.36 12.52 12.89
CA LYS A 190 -19.84 13.74 12.22
C LYS A 190 -21.36 13.78 12.09
N LEU A 191 -22.00 12.62 11.97
CA LEU A 191 -23.43 12.50 11.77
C LEU A 191 -24.22 12.59 13.08
N ASN A 192 -23.65 12.10 14.19
CA ASN A 192 -24.28 12.11 15.52
C ASN A 192 -23.93 13.34 16.38
N ARG A 193 -22.97 14.17 15.93
CA ARG A 193 -22.59 15.43 16.62
C ARG A 193 -23.48 16.62 16.24
N ARG A 194 -24.49 16.41 15.40
CA ARG A 194 -25.52 17.40 15.02
C ARG A 194 -26.88 16.74 15.05
#